data_AF-A0A744BFX4-F1
#
_entry.id   AF-A0A744BFX4-F1
#
_cell.length_a   1.000
_cell.length_b   1.000
_cell.length_c   1.000
_cell.angle_alpha   90.00
_cell.angle_beta   90.00
_cell.angle_gamma   90.00
#
_symmetry.space_group_name_H-M   'P 1'
#
loop_
_entity.id
_entity.type
_entity.pdbx_description
1 polymer ?
#
loop_
_entity_poly.entity_id
_entity_poly.type
_entity_poly.pdbx_seq_one_letter_code
_entity_poly.pdbx_strand_id
1 'polypeptide(L)'
;IGKFISGDPIGLRGGINLYSYAPNPLSYIDPLGLSPVSPKTVLFSQDSINAVFEDGRNVNGLIHRLINDPSYINEVEPIRKVRMRDLPANVQERLLSQGAHKDSVFSLDNRRLYAAKEAGVPKIPSRWATPEELSKINLDRRFSTSDGGKSIRTRGCG
;
A
#
# COMPACT_ATOMS: atom_id res chain seq x y z
N ILE A 1 4.29 -0.47 38.91
CA ILE A 1 2.83 -0.40 38.68
C ILE A 1 2.51 1.06 38.33
N GLY A 2 2.01 1.47 37.17
CA GLY A 2 1.57 0.81 35.95
C GLY A 2 1.60 1.86 34.82
N LYS A 3 1.84 1.40 33.59
CA LYS A 3 2.01 2.21 32.37
C LYS A 3 0.76 3.05 32.06
N PHE A 4 1.03 4.23 31.52
CA PHE A 4 0.06 5.17 30.97
C PHE A 4 -0.97 4.49 30.07
N ILE A 5 -2.24 4.65 30.45
CA ILE A 5 -3.41 4.33 29.63
C ILE A 5 -3.54 5.48 28.63
N SER A 6 -2.92 5.34 27.46
CA SER A 6 -3.18 6.22 26.32
C SER A 6 -4.53 5.81 25.75
N GLY A 7 -5.53 6.69 25.84
CA GLY A 7 -6.91 6.37 25.50
C GLY A 7 -7.08 5.84 24.08
N ASP A 8 -7.92 4.81 23.96
CA ASP A 8 -8.56 4.41 22.71
C ASP A 8 -9.75 5.36 22.42
N PRO A 9 -9.70 6.20 21.38
CA PRO A 9 -10.92 6.72 20.79
C PRO A 9 -11.29 5.88 19.57
N ILE A 10 -12.04 4.81 19.81
CA ILE A 10 -12.93 4.22 18.81
C ILE A 10 -14.01 5.24 18.46
N GLY A 11 -13.69 6.11 17.51
CA GLY A 11 -14.61 7.04 16.84
C GLY A 11 -15.46 6.29 15.82
N LEU A 12 -16.45 5.53 16.31
CA LEU A 12 -17.56 5.01 15.52
C LEU A 12 -18.38 6.19 14.96
N ARG A 13 -18.13 6.58 13.70
CA ARG A 13 -19.09 7.07 12.68
C ARG A 13 -18.34 7.64 11.47
N GLY A 14 -18.05 6.80 10.47
CA GLY A 14 -17.65 7.29 9.14
C GLY A 14 -16.82 6.32 8.28
N GLY A 15 -17.46 5.26 7.77
CA GLY A 15 -16.96 4.53 6.59
C GLY A 15 -16.36 3.15 6.90
N ILE A 16 -16.74 2.19 6.07
CA ILE A 16 -16.20 0.82 6.03
C ILE A 16 -14.69 0.90 5.71
N ASN A 17 -13.84 0.95 6.73
CA ASN A 17 -12.38 0.84 6.56
C ASN A 17 -11.98 -0.64 6.49
N LEU A 18 -12.04 -1.20 5.28
CA LEU A 18 -11.61 -2.58 4.98
C LEU A 18 -10.07 -2.74 4.92
N TYR A 19 -9.30 -1.74 5.38
CA TYR A 19 -7.83 -1.67 5.28
C TYR A 19 -7.15 -1.54 6.65
N SER A 20 -7.87 -1.87 7.73
CA SER A 20 -7.29 -1.90 9.06
C SER A 20 -6.21 -2.97 9.12
N TYR A 21 -5.00 -2.52 9.43
CA TYR A 21 -3.78 -3.30 9.37
C TYR A 21 -3.61 -4.08 10.67
N ALA A 22 -4.49 -5.07 10.89
CA ALA A 22 -4.49 -5.88 12.10
C ALA A 22 -3.12 -6.58 12.27
N PRO A 23 -2.42 -6.37 13.39
CA PRO A 23 -1.19 -7.09 13.67
C PRO A 23 -1.54 -8.50 14.11
N ASN A 24 -1.62 -9.45 13.18
CA ASN A 24 -1.56 -10.88 13.49
C ASN A 24 -0.95 -11.68 12.32
N PRO A 25 0.39 -11.79 12.26
CA PRO A 25 1.11 -12.42 11.13
C PRO A 25 1.14 -13.95 11.13
N LEU A 26 0.46 -14.63 12.06
CA LEU A 26 0.59 -16.09 12.22
C LEU A 26 -0.11 -16.94 11.15
N SER A 27 -0.92 -16.34 10.26
CA SER A 27 -1.73 -17.10 9.28
C SER A 27 -1.34 -16.93 7.80
N TYR A 28 -0.32 -16.11 7.47
CA TYR A 28 0.05 -15.82 6.07
C TYR A 28 1.37 -16.48 5.63
N ILE A 29 1.77 -17.59 6.27
CA ILE A 29 2.81 -18.47 5.76
C ILE A 29 2.18 -19.29 4.62
N ASP A 30 2.07 -18.69 3.44
CA ASP A 30 1.72 -19.41 2.21
C ASP A 30 3.03 -19.88 1.54
N PRO A 31 3.31 -21.20 1.50
CA PRO A 31 4.58 -21.71 0.98
C PRO A 31 4.74 -21.60 -0.56
N LEU A 32 3.75 -21.17 -1.35
CA LEU A 32 3.81 -21.29 -2.82
C LEU A 32 3.17 -20.17 -3.70
N GLY A 33 2.70 -19.04 -3.17
CA GLY A 33 1.85 -18.11 -3.95
C GLY A 33 2.18 -16.62 -3.91
N LEU A 34 2.96 -16.14 -2.92
CA LEU A 34 3.39 -14.75 -2.85
C LEU A 34 4.74 -14.58 -3.54
N SER A 35 4.78 -14.52 -4.88
CA SER A 35 6.04 -14.17 -5.55
C SER A 35 6.49 -12.78 -5.05
N PRO A 36 7.59 -12.70 -4.28
CA PRO A 36 8.07 -11.42 -3.80
C PRO A 36 8.42 -10.58 -5.02
N VAL A 37 7.90 -9.36 -5.06
CA VAL A 37 8.21 -8.41 -6.12
C VAL A 37 9.21 -7.41 -5.60
N SER A 38 10.05 -6.89 -6.48
CA SER A 38 10.90 -5.75 -6.13
C SER A 38 10.02 -4.51 -5.99
N PRO A 39 10.07 -3.79 -4.85
CA PRO A 39 9.28 -2.56 -4.68
C PRO A 39 9.49 -1.56 -5.82
N LYS A 40 10.70 -1.51 -6.38
CA LYS A 40 11.08 -0.61 -7.48
C LYS A 40 10.28 -0.82 -8.78
N THR A 41 9.79 -2.03 -9.05
CA THR A 41 9.04 -2.33 -10.28
C THR A 41 7.56 -1.99 -10.18
N VAL A 42 7.06 -1.78 -8.96
CA VAL A 42 5.65 -1.48 -8.70
C VAL A 42 5.46 0.03 -8.62
N LEU A 43 4.45 0.51 -9.34
CA LEU A 43 4.08 1.92 -9.41
C LEU A 43 3.02 2.25 -8.35
N PHE A 44 2.94 3.52 -7.98
CA PHE A 44 1.93 4.04 -7.06
C PHE A 44 0.63 4.33 -7.82
N SER A 45 -0.51 4.01 -7.21
CA SER A 45 -1.81 4.41 -7.77
C SER A 45 -2.14 5.88 -7.52
N GLN A 46 -1.62 6.47 -6.44
CA GLN A 46 -1.95 7.83 -6.00
C GLN A 46 -0.75 8.76 -6.08
N ASP A 47 -1.01 10.05 -6.25
CA ASP A 47 0.00 11.11 -6.16
C ASP A 47 0.51 11.30 -4.73
N SER A 48 -0.28 10.88 -3.73
CA SER A 48 0.01 11.14 -2.33
C SER A 48 -0.50 10.06 -1.38
N ILE A 49 0.14 10.01 -0.20
CA ILE A 49 -0.27 9.17 0.93
C ILE A 49 -0.30 9.98 2.21
N ASN A 50 -1.17 9.58 3.15
CA ASN A 50 -1.07 10.04 4.52
C ASN A 50 0.14 9.37 5.19
N ALA A 51 0.91 10.15 5.97
CA ALA A 51 2.00 9.66 6.79
C ALA A 51 1.52 8.78 7.96
N VAL A 52 0.24 8.85 8.32
CA VAL A 52 -0.36 8.07 9.40
C VAL A 52 -1.25 6.97 8.82
N PHE A 53 -1.07 5.75 9.33
CA PHE A 53 -1.94 4.62 9.05
C PHE A 53 -3.27 4.76 9.81
N GLU A 54 -4.29 3.98 9.43
CA GLU A 54 -5.61 4.03 10.09
C GLU A 54 -5.56 3.59 11.55
N ASP A 55 -4.58 2.76 11.89
CA ASP A 55 -4.25 2.27 13.23
C ASP A 55 -3.42 3.29 14.07
N GLY A 56 -3.24 4.53 13.58
CA GLY A 56 -2.48 5.58 14.27
C GLY A 56 -0.95 5.46 14.19
N ARG A 57 -0.41 4.31 13.72
CA ARG A 57 1.02 4.15 13.45
C ARG A 57 1.49 5.11 12.34
N ASN A 58 2.72 5.59 12.45
CA ASN A 58 3.34 6.41 11.41
C ASN A 58 4.10 5.55 10.38
N VAL A 59 4.00 5.90 9.11
CA VAL A 59 4.77 5.32 7.99
C VAL A 59 6.27 5.39 8.28
N ASN A 60 6.74 6.48 8.88
CA ASN A 60 8.14 6.63 9.28
C ASN A 60 8.56 5.59 10.33
N GLY A 61 7.66 5.23 11.24
CA GLY A 61 7.92 4.15 12.20
C GLY A 61 8.10 2.78 11.52
N LEU A 62 7.32 2.51 10.48
CA LEU A 62 7.50 1.32 9.66
C LEU A 62 8.83 1.36 8.88
N ILE A 63 9.17 2.50 8.28
CA ILE A 63 10.45 2.70 7.57
C ILE A 63 11.61 2.41 8.51
N HIS A 64 11.65 3.04 9.68
CA HIS A 64 12.69 2.83 10.69
C HIS A 64 12.78 1.35 11.09
N ARG A 65 11.65 0.68 11.28
CA ARG A 65 11.64 -0.75 11.62
C ARG A 65 12.22 -1.61 10.49
N LEU A 66 11.87 -1.33 9.25
CA LEU A 66 12.39 -2.05 8.07
C LEU A 66 13.88 -1.79 7.81
N ILE A 67 14.38 -0.59 8.14
CA ILE A 67 15.82 -0.29 8.05
C ILE A 67 16.60 -1.13 9.05
N ASN A 68 16.09 -1.27 10.29
CA ASN A 68 16.74 -2.06 11.33
C ASN A 68 16.56 -3.58 11.11
N ASP A 69 15.38 -3.99 10.67
CA ASP A 69 15.03 -5.38 10.37
C ASP A 69 14.26 -5.47 9.03
N PRO A 70 14.96 -5.72 7.92
CA PRO A 70 14.34 -5.89 6.61
C PRO A 70 13.42 -7.12 6.53
N SER A 71 13.62 -8.12 7.39
CA SER A 71 12.81 -9.35 7.40
C SER A 71 11.41 -9.11 7.94
N TYR A 72 11.22 -8.06 8.74
CA TYR A 72 9.91 -7.63 9.25
C TYR A 72 8.87 -7.42 8.14
N ILE A 73 9.30 -7.15 6.90
CA ILE A 73 8.37 -7.03 5.77
C ILE A 73 7.56 -8.31 5.53
N ASN A 74 8.06 -9.48 5.92
CA ASN A 74 7.35 -10.76 5.78
C ASN A 74 6.29 -10.95 6.86
N GLU A 75 6.40 -10.24 7.99
CA GLU A 75 5.36 -10.19 9.03
C GLU A 75 4.25 -9.19 8.68
N VAL A 76 4.48 -8.34 7.67
CA VAL A 76 3.52 -7.34 7.24
C VAL A 76 2.63 -7.93 6.14
N GLU A 77 1.33 -7.61 6.14
CA GLU A 77 0.43 -8.10 5.09
C GLU A 77 0.97 -7.76 3.69
N PRO A 78 0.84 -8.69 2.73
CA PRO A 78 1.29 -8.48 1.37
C PRO A 78 0.60 -7.28 0.72
N ILE A 79 1.34 -6.54 -0.11
CA ILE A 79 0.75 -5.46 -0.91
C ILE A 79 -0.18 -6.05 -1.96
N ARG A 80 -1.32 -5.39 -2.18
CA ARG A 80 -2.15 -5.67 -3.34
C ARG A 80 -1.61 -4.96 -4.56
N LYS A 81 -1.50 -5.70 -5.64
CA LYS A 81 -1.12 -5.20 -6.96
C LYS A 81 -2.23 -5.45 -7.98
N VAL A 82 -2.34 -4.51 -8.92
CA VAL A 82 -3.27 -4.56 -10.04
C VAL A 82 -2.51 -4.24 -11.33
N ARG A 83 -2.85 -4.92 -12.42
CA ARG A 83 -2.23 -4.66 -13.73
C ARG A 83 -3.01 -3.56 -14.43
N MET A 84 -2.33 -2.78 -15.27
CA MET A 84 -2.98 -1.77 -16.11
C MET A 84 -4.20 -2.32 -16.86
N ARG A 85 -4.06 -3.52 -17.47
CA ARG A 85 -5.13 -4.18 -18.22
C ARG A 85 -6.38 -4.54 -17.41
N ASP A 86 -6.27 -4.68 -16.09
CA ASP A 86 -7.40 -5.04 -15.21
C ASP A 86 -8.15 -3.79 -14.72
N LEU A 87 -7.69 -2.58 -15.08
CA LEU A 87 -8.31 -1.31 -14.74
C LEU A 87 -9.38 -0.92 -15.77
N PRO A 88 -10.35 -0.05 -15.43
CA PRO A 88 -11.33 0.43 -16.40
C PRO A 88 -10.68 1.33 -17.46
N ALA A 89 -11.25 1.37 -18.66
CA ALA A 89 -10.66 2.02 -19.84
C ALA A 89 -10.29 3.50 -19.61
N ASN A 90 -11.17 4.26 -18.95
CA ASN A 90 -10.92 5.66 -18.58
C ASN A 90 -9.64 5.84 -17.75
N VAL A 91 -9.37 4.91 -16.82
CA VAL A 91 -8.17 4.95 -15.99
C VAL A 91 -6.94 4.53 -16.81
N GLN A 92 -7.07 3.52 -17.67
CA GLN A 92 -5.98 3.09 -18.56
C GLN A 92 -5.53 4.22 -19.48
N GLU A 93 -6.46 4.90 -20.14
CA GLU A 93 -6.17 6.02 -21.05
C GLU A 93 -5.46 7.17 -20.32
N ARG A 94 -5.94 7.53 -19.12
CA ARG A 94 -5.30 8.54 -18.27
C ARG A 94 -3.86 8.17 -17.93
N LEU A 95 -3.61 6.93 -17.52
CA LEU A 95 -2.28 6.48 -17.14
C LEU A 95 -1.33 6.37 -18.33
N LEU A 96 -1.80 5.87 -19.48
CA LEU A 96 -1.04 5.83 -20.73
C LEU A 96 -0.65 7.25 -21.17
N SER A 97 -1.56 8.21 -21.06
CA SER A 97 -1.28 9.62 -21.36
C SER A 97 -0.21 10.22 -20.45
N GLN A 98 -0.10 9.75 -19.20
CA GLN A 98 0.95 10.14 -18.25
C GLN A 98 2.29 9.42 -18.48
N GLY A 99 2.39 8.58 -19.51
CA GLY A 99 3.61 7.82 -19.81
C GLY A 99 3.78 6.56 -18.97
N ALA A 100 2.69 5.99 -18.43
CA ALA A 100 2.71 4.62 -17.92
C ALA A 100 2.73 3.61 -19.07
N HIS A 101 3.25 2.42 -18.82
CA HIS A 101 3.31 1.36 -19.82
C HIS A 101 2.07 0.45 -19.74
N LYS A 102 1.69 -0.21 -20.83
CA LYS A 102 0.57 -1.17 -20.88
C LYS A 102 0.74 -2.37 -19.94
N ASP A 103 1.99 -2.71 -19.63
CA ASP A 103 2.36 -3.81 -18.71
C ASP A 103 2.72 -3.30 -17.30
N SER A 104 2.46 -2.02 -17.02
CA SER A 104 2.68 -1.45 -15.69
C SER A 104 1.81 -2.11 -14.64
N VAL A 105 2.40 -2.30 -13.46
CA VAL A 105 1.74 -2.85 -12.28
C VAL A 105 1.67 -1.78 -11.21
N PHE A 106 0.49 -1.55 -10.67
CA PHE A 106 0.22 -0.55 -9.66
C PHE A 106 -0.07 -1.19 -8.32
N SER A 107 0.38 -0.58 -7.24
CA SER A 107 -0.02 -0.96 -5.90
C SER A 107 -1.30 -0.25 -5.49
N LEU A 108 -2.20 -0.99 -4.83
CA LEU A 108 -3.31 -0.40 -4.12
C LEU A 108 -2.88 0.07 -2.74
N ASP A 109 -1.82 -0.46 -2.15
CA ASP A 109 -1.40 -0.15 -0.79
C ASP A 109 -0.12 0.73 -0.76
N ASN A 110 -0.26 1.94 -1.28
CA ASN A 110 0.86 2.88 -1.53
C ASN A 110 1.73 3.19 -0.30
N ARG A 111 1.15 3.24 0.92
CA ARG A 111 1.89 3.53 2.17
C ARG A 111 2.95 2.45 2.46
N ARG A 112 2.62 1.19 2.24
CA ARG A 112 3.49 0.02 2.46
C ARG A 112 4.59 -0.04 1.41
N LEU A 113 4.19 0.16 0.16
CA LEU A 113 5.12 0.22 -0.96
C LEU A 113 6.13 1.35 -0.78
N TYR A 114 5.67 2.53 -0.33
CA TYR A 114 6.52 3.66 -0.01
C TYR A 114 7.49 3.29 1.12
N ALA A 115 7.00 2.77 2.25
CA ALA A 115 7.86 2.39 3.35
C ALA A 115 8.95 1.37 2.95
N ALA A 116 8.60 0.36 2.14
CA ALA A 116 9.55 -0.62 1.65
C ALA A 116 10.56 -0.05 0.65
N LYS A 117 10.15 0.90 -0.20
CA LYS A 117 11.06 1.60 -1.12
C LYS A 117 12.06 2.47 -0.34
N GLU A 118 11.58 3.25 0.63
CA GLU A 118 12.42 4.12 1.45
C GLU A 118 13.39 3.33 2.34
N ALA A 119 12.93 2.22 2.93
CA ALA A 119 13.78 1.34 3.72
C ALA A 119 14.75 0.49 2.88
N GLY A 120 14.68 0.56 1.53
CA GLY A 120 15.59 -0.16 0.64
C GLY A 120 15.37 -1.68 0.63
N VAL A 121 14.15 -2.15 0.96
CA VAL A 121 13.86 -3.58 1.03
C VAL A 121 13.92 -4.20 -0.38
N PRO A 122 14.67 -5.30 -0.59
CA PRO A 122 14.85 -5.87 -1.93
C PRO A 122 13.58 -6.55 -2.46
N LYS A 123 12.75 -7.10 -1.57
CA LYS A 123 11.61 -7.96 -1.88
C LYS A 123 10.46 -7.67 -0.92
N ILE A 124 9.27 -7.41 -1.46
CA ILE A 124 8.05 -7.25 -0.66
C ILE A 124 7.05 -8.36 -1.02
N PRO A 125 6.41 -9.01 -0.03
CA PRO A 125 5.32 -9.94 -0.29
C PRO A 125 4.17 -9.20 -1.01
N SER A 126 3.63 -9.82 -2.06
CA SER A 126 2.60 -9.20 -2.88
C SER A 126 1.57 -10.21 -3.36
N ARG A 127 0.31 -9.76 -3.48
CA ARG A 127 -0.80 -10.55 -4.04
C ARG A 127 -1.55 -9.76 -5.11
N TRP A 128 -2.08 -10.46 -6.10
CA TRP A 128 -2.96 -9.84 -7.08
C TRP A 128 -4.30 -9.47 -6.44
N ALA A 129 -4.81 -8.28 -6.73
CA ALA A 129 -6.14 -7.88 -6.31
C ALA A 129 -7.21 -8.68 -7.07
N THR A 130 -8.22 -9.16 -6.35
CA THR A 130 -9.37 -9.84 -6.97
C THR A 130 -10.28 -8.84 -7.68
N PRO A 131 -11.03 -9.25 -8.72
CA PRO A 131 -11.99 -8.35 -9.37
C PRO A 131 -13.05 -7.83 -8.39
N GLU A 132 -13.44 -8.62 -7.40
CA GLU A 132 -14.38 -8.21 -6.34
C GLU A 132 -13.81 -7.11 -5.44
N GLU A 133 -12.53 -7.19 -5.07
CA GLU A 133 -11.85 -6.11 -4.35
C GLU A 133 -11.77 -4.84 -5.21
N LEU A 134 -11.49 -4.97 -6.50
CA LEU A 134 -11.42 -3.84 -7.43
C LEU A 134 -12.78 -3.15 -7.60
N SER A 135 -13.87 -3.91 -7.71
CA SER A 135 -15.22 -3.36 -7.82
C SER A 135 -15.69 -2.60 -6.58
N LYS A 136 -15.16 -2.94 -5.39
CA LYS A 136 -15.46 -2.22 -4.13
C LYS A 136 -14.70 -0.89 -4.03
N ILE A 137 -13.66 -0.70 -4.82
CA ILE A 137 -12.83 0.51 -4.79
C ILE A 137 -13.29 1.45 -5.89
N ASN A 138 -13.44 2.74 -5.56
CA ASN A 138 -13.61 3.75 -6.59
C ASN A 138 -12.27 3.97 -7.32
N LEU A 139 -12.04 3.22 -8.40
CA LEU A 139 -10.78 3.20 -9.14
C LEU A 139 -10.45 4.57 -9.76
N ASP A 140 -11.46 5.33 -10.21
CA ASP A 140 -11.22 6.65 -10.81
C ASP A 140 -10.64 7.65 -9.80
N ARG A 141 -11.12 7.61 -8.55
CA ARG A 141 -10.56 8.39 -7.43
C ARG A 141 -9.27 7.79 -6.87
N ARG A 142 -9.13 6.47 -6.92
CA ARG A 142 -7.94 5.77 -6.40
C ARG A 142 -6.73 6.02 -7.27
N PHE A 143 -6.90 6.14 -8.58
CA PHE A 143 -5.85 6.43 -9.53
C PHE A 143 -5.70 7.95 -9.74
N SER A 144 -5.21 8.63 -8.69
CA SER A 144 -5.02 10.09 -8.67
C SER A 144 -3.63 10.54 -9.13
N THR A 145 -2.75 9.60 -9.53
CA THR A 145 -1.41 9.95 -10.03
C THR A 145 -1.47 10.90 -11.22
N SER A 146 -0.47 11.78 -11.31
CA SER A 146 -0.23 12.67 -12.46
C SER A 146 0.99 12.26 -13.31
N ASP A 147 1.85 11.38 -12.79
CA ASP A 147 3.13 10.98 -13.43
C ASP A 147 3.18 9.47 -13.73
N GLY A 148 2.02 8.84 -13.94
CA GLY A 148 1.91 7.41 -14.18
C GLY A 148 2.37 6.54 -13.01
N GLY A 149 2.41 7.08 -11.79
CA GLY A 149 2.70 6.34 -10.57
C GLY A 149 4.18 6.20 -10.21
N LYS A 150 5.08 6.99 -10.82
CA LYS A 150 6.52 6.89 -10.58
C LYS A 150 6.95 7.48 -9.22
N SER A 151 6.25 8.51 -8.76
CA SER A 151 6.54 9.23 -7.52
C SER A 151 5.30 9.36 -6.63
N ILE A 152 5.52 9.60 -5.33
CA ILE A 152 4.44 9.83 -4.37
C ILE A 152 4.90 10.83 -3.31
N ARG A 153 4.00 11.73 -2.88
CA ARG A 153 4.24 12.66 -1.77
C ARG A 153 3.60 12.19 -0.47
N THR A 154 4.28 12.37 0.65
CA THR A 154 3.69 12.18 1.98
C THR A 154 2.99 13.47 2.42
N ARG A 155 1.70 13.37 2.75
CA ARG A 155 0.89 14.47 3.32
C ARG A 155 0.74 14.20 4.82
N GLY A 156 0.93 15.23 5.66
CA GLY A 156 0.83 15.10 7.12
C GLY A 156 2.14 15.26 7.89
N CYS A 157 3.19 15.84 7.29
CA CYS A 157 4.29 16.41 8.05
C CYS A 157 3.89 17.83 8.48
N GLY A 158 3.35 17.95 9.69
CA GLY A 158 3.04 19.20 10.38
C GLY A 158 3.23 19.00 11.87
#